data_AF-A0A957EH94-F1
#
_entry.id   AF-A0A957EH94-F1
#
_cell.length_a   1.000
_cell.length_b   1.000
_cell.length_c   1.000
_cell.angle_alpha   90.00
_cell.angle_beta   90.00
_cell.angle_gamma   90.00
#
_symmetry.space_group_name_H-M   'P 1'
#
loop_
_entity.id
_entity.type
_entity.pdbx_description
1 polymer ?
#
loop_
_entity_poly.entity_id
_entity_poly.type
_entity_poly.pdbx_seq_one_letter_code
_entity_poly.pdbx_strand_id
1 'polypeptide(L)'
;MGVLGLVGATTHVIPDRISDPLVLGVGWTLLIGVLSEVLLNILRPLLPRGVLRFLFGTKGITLVTAVILLVLITVGIAWWRAQGRERYQKRIAARSAVQVANARRTSLGAGLLLLLVLPFILGTYLTEVVDNVGLYVLMGLGLNIVVGFAGLLDLGYVAFFAIGAYMMGILTSQGDLGVGGISFWLALPICVATSTIAGIILGTPVLRMRGDYLAIVTLGFGEIIRV
;
A
#
# COMPACT_ATOMS: atom_id res chain seq x y z
N MET A 1 22.60 11.15 -8.20
CA MET A 1 23.41 9.93 -7.96
C MET A 1 24.60 10.14 -7.00
N GLY A 2 25.19 11.34 -6.88
CA GLY A 2 26.38 11.55 -6.01
C GLY A 2 26.14 11.55 -4.49
N VAL A 3 24.97 11.97 -4.02
CA VAL A 3 24.69 12.10 -2.56
C VAL A 3 24.53 10.73 -1.88
N LEU A 4 23.91 9.76 -2.57
CA LEU A 4 23.75 8.40 -2.05
C LEU A 4 25.09 7.63 -1.97
N GLY A 5 26.01 7.91 -2.90
CA GLY A 5 27.38 7.34 -2.88
C GLY A 5 28.24 7.87 -1.74
N LEU A 6 28.09 9.16 -1.37
CA LEU A 6 28.78 9.74 -0.21
C LEU A 6 28.24 9.18 1.12
N VAL A 7 26.93 8.98 1.23
CA VAL A 7 26.31 8.36 2.42
C VAL A 7 26.81 6.92 2.60
N GLY A 8 26.93 6.14 1.51
CA GLY A 8 27.51 4.80 1.54
C GLY A 8 29.01 4.74 1.80
N ALA A 9 29.77 5.78 1.47
CA ALA A 9 31.19 5.87 1.81
C ALA A 9 31.42 6.16 3.31
N THR A 10 30.55 6.99 3.91
CA THR A 10 30.65 7.32 5.35
C THR A 10 30.31 6.16 6.29
N THR A 11 29.55 5.16 5.83
CA THR A 11 29.22 3.98 6.65
C THR A 11 30.41 3.05 6.89
N HIS A 12 31.46 3.11 6.07
CA HIS A 12 32.60 2.21 6.19
C HIS A 12 33.65 2.65 7.22
N VAL A 13 33.55 3.89 7.73
CA VAL A 13 34.48 4.50 8.70
C VAL A 13 33.93 4.47 10.14
N ILE A 14 32.66 4.10 10.31
CA ILE A 14 31.95 4.12 11.61
C ILE A 14 31.75 2.69 12.11
N PRO A 15 32.02 2.38 13.39
CA PRO A 15 31.89 1.02 13.94
C PRO A 15 30.46 0.45 13.79
N ASP A 16 30.36 -0.85 13.45
CA ASP A 16 29.12 -1.58 13.11
C ASP A 16 27.99 -1.50 14.15
N ARG A 17 28.32 -1.14 15.40
CA ARG A 17 27.32 -0.93 16.46
C ARG A 17 26.52 0.37 16.29
N ILE A 18 27.01 1.33 15.50
CA ILE A 18 26.45 2.68 15.35
C ILE A 18 26.02 2.95 13.90
N SER A 19 26.68 2.38 12.89
CA SER A 19 26.36 2.60 11.48
C SER A 19 24.94 2.14 11.11
N ASP A 20 24.57 0.92 11.48
CA ASP A 20 23.25 0.33 11.28
C ASP A 20 22.07 1.18 11.82
N PRO A 21 22.06 1.57 13.12
CA PRO A 21 20.98 2.39 13.66
C PRO A 21 20.97 3.80 13.07
N LEU A 22 22.13 4.38 12.74
CA LEU A 22 22.24 5.74 12.21
C LEU A 22 21.72 5.82 10.76
N VAL A 23 22.05 4.85 9.92
CA VAL A 23 21.51 4.74 8.54
C VAL A 23 19.99 4.55 8.58
N LEU A 24 19.49 3.68 9.45
CA LEU A 24 18.05 3.50 9.64
C LEU A 24 17.38 4.79 10.14
N GLY A 25 18.00 5.50 11.08
CA GLY A 25 17.50 6.77 11.60
C GLY A 25 17.43 7.87 10.53
N VAL A 26 18.47 8.00 9.70
CA VAL A 26 18.47 8.91 8.54
C VAL A 26 17.38 8.53 7.55
N GLY A 27 17.23 7.23 7.24
CA GLY A 27 16.19 6.73 6.36
C GLY A 27 14.77 7.06 6.87
N TRP A 28 14.50 6.83 8.15
CA TRP A 28 13.22 7.19 8.78
C TRP A 28 12.98 8.70 8.80
N THR A 29 14.01 9.50 9.08
CA THR A 29 13.89 10.96 9.13
C THR A 29 13.58 11.54 7.75
N LEU A 30 14.22 11.02 6.70
CA LEU A 30 13.94 11.40 5.32
C LEU A 30 12.53 10.98 4.90
N LEU A 31 12.10 9.77 5.26
CA LEU A 31 10.77 9.27 4.96
C LEU A 31 9.68 10.10 5.64
N ILE A 32 9.87 10.46 6.92
CA ILE A 32 8.98 11.38 7.63
C ILE A 32 9.00 12.77 6.98
N GLY A 33 10.16 13.24 6.48
CA GLY A 33 10.30 14.48 5.73
C GLY A 33 9.46 14.52 4.45
N VAL A 34 9.54 13.48 3.63
CA VAL A 34 8.73 13.33 2.41
C VAL A 34 7.25 13.25 2.76
N LEU A 35 6.90 12.54 3.83
CA LEU A 35 5.52 12.39 4.29
C LEU A 35 5.06 13.54 5.21
N SER A 36 5.81 14.64 5.30
CA SER A 36 5.52 15.71 6.25
C SER A 36 4.17 16.37 5.99
N GLU A 37 3.74 16.47 4.74
CA GLU A 37 2.41 16.96 4.37
C GLU A 37 1.29 16.00 4.83
N VAL A 38 1.51 14.69 4.68
CA VAL A 38 0.57 13.66 5.15
C VAL A 38 0.46 13.70 6.68
N LEU A 39 1.61 13.75 7.37
CA LEU A 39 1.70 13.87 8.82
C LEU A 39 1.00 15.13 9.33
N LEU A 40 1.23 16.27 8.68
CA LEU A 40 0.56 17.53 8.99
C LEU A 40 -0.95 17.39 8.88
N ASN A 41 -1.46 16.77 7.81
CA ASN A 41 -2.91 16.59 7.63
C ASN A 41 -3.52 15.70 8.72
N ILE A 42 -2.81 14.68 9.20
CA ILE A 42 -3.28 13.80 10.30
C ILE A 42 -3.15 14.48 11.67
N LEU A 43 -2.11 15.28 11.90
CA LEU A 43 -1.80 15.87 13.20
C LEU A 43 -2.50 17.23 13.43
N ARG A 44 -2.92 17.93 12.37
CA ARG A 44 -3.63 19.22 12.44
C ARG A 44 -4.90 19.23 13.30
N PRO A 45 -5.74 18.17 13.33
CA PRO A 45 -6.88 18.11 14.24
C PRO A 45 -6.51 17.70 15.68
N LEU A 46 -5.36 17.06 15.90
CA LEU A 46 -4.94 16.50 17.20
C LEU A 46 -4.08 17.45 18.03
N LEU A 47 -3.28 18.32 17.37
CA LEU A 47 -2.28 19.15 18.04
C LEU A 47 -2.58 20.65 17.93
N PRO A 48 -2.21 21.45 18.96
CA PRO A 48 -2.32 22.91 18.89
C PRO A 48 -1.47 23.47 17.75
N ARG A 49 -1.98 24.49 17.05
CA ARG A 49 -1.30 25.15 15.91
C ARG A 49 0.12 25.65 16.24
N GLY A 50 0.39 26.00 17.50
CA GLY A 50 1.72 26.39 17.98
C GLY A 50 2.73 25.26 17.96
N VAL A 51 2.33 24.04 18.36
CA VAL A 51 3.18 22.85 18.35
C VAL A 51 3.43 22.38 16.91
N LEU A 52 2.39 22.43 16.06
CA LEU A 52 2.52 22.10 14.64
C LEU A 52 3.50 23.03 13.91
N ARG A 53 3.46 24.35 14.15
CA ARG A 53 4.43 25.30 13.56
C ARG A 53 5.88 25.05 14.02
N PHE A 54 6.06 24.58 15.24
CA PHE A 54 7.38 24.25 15.78
C PHE A 54 7.94 22.98 15.13
N LEU A 55 7.10 21.95 14.97
CA LEU A 55 7.47 20.66 14.40
C LEU A 55 7.59 20.66 12.87
N PHE A 56 6.63 21.30 12.20
CA PHE A 56 6.46 21.33 10.75
C PHE A 56 6.25 22.79 10.34
N GLY A 57 7.30 23.41 9.80
CA GLY A 57 7.26 24.78 9.31
C GLY A 57 6.41 24.92 8.04
N THR A 58 6.47 26.08 7.40
CA THR A 58 5.64 26.44 6.23
C THR A 58 5.87 25.59 4.97
N LYS A 59 6.94 24.77 4.92
CA LYS A 59 7.31 23.95 3.76
C LYS A 59 7.83 22.54 4.13
N GLY A 60 7.52 22.03 5.33
CA GLY A 60 7.95 20.70 5.77
C GLY A 60 8.55 20.68 7.19
N ILE A 61 9.29 19.62 7.51
CA ILE A 61 9.89 19.44 8.85
C ILE A 61 10.95 20.51 9.10
N THR A 62 10.90 21.15 10.26
CA THR A 62 11.96 22.08 10.67
C THR A 62 13.27 21.32 10.91
N LEU A 63 14.43 21.91 10.56
CA LEU A 63 15.74 21.28 10.75
C LEU A 63 15.93 20.77 12.19
N VAL A 64 15.44 21.54 13.17
CA VAL A 64 15.46 21.19 14.60
C VAL A 64 14.67 19.91 14.87
N THR A 65 13.47 19.79 14.30
CA THR A 65 12.61 18.61 14.48
C THR A 65 13.18 17.38 13.78
N ALA A 66 13.79 17.55 12.61
CA ALA A 66 14.46 16.45 11.91
C ALA A 66 15.62 15.87 12.73
N VAL A 67 16.44 16.72 13.37
CA VAL A 67 17.53 16.29 14.25
C VAL A 67 17.00 15.60 15.51
N ILE A 68 15.94 16.12 16.13
CA ILE A 68 15.31 15.51 17.31
C ILE A 68 14.73 14.13 16.99
N LEU A 69 14.02 14.00 15.86
CA LEU A 69 13.47 12.72 15.40
C LEU A 69 14.58 11.71 15.09
N LEU A 70 15.65 12.14 14.42
CA LEU A 70 16.79 11.27 14.13
C LEU A 70 17.40 10.73 15.42
N VAL A 71 17.64 11.57 16.43
CA VAL A 71 18.21 11.14 17.72
C VAL A 71 17.24 10.21 18.47
N LEU A 72 15.95 10.53 18.53
CA LEU A 72 14.96 9.68 19.20
C LEU A 72 14.79 8.32 18.52
N ILE A 73 14.75 8.28 17.19
CA ILE A 73 14.56 7.05 16.41
C ILE A 73 15.82 6.19 16.48
N THR A 74 17.02 6.77 16.38
CA THR A 74 18.29 6.02 16.50
C THR A 74 18.47 5.43 17.90
N VAL A 75 18.22 6.21 18.95
CA VAL A 75 18.30 5.74 20.36
C VAL A 75 17.21 4.70 20.64
N GLY A 76 15.99 4.92 20.14
CA GLY A 76 14.88 3.97 20.28
C GLY A 76 15.16 2.64 19.59
N ILE A 77 15.69 2.65 18.36
CA ILE A 77 16.07 1.44 17.62
C ILE A 77 17.25 0.73 18.30
N ALA A 78 18.25 1.46 18.76
CA ALA A 78 19.40 0.90 19.48
C ALA A 78 18.97 0.24 20.79
N TRP A 79 18.08 0.89 21.55
CA TRP A 79 17.49 0.35 22.76
C TRP A 79 16.62 -0.89 22.49
N TRP A 80 15.81 -0.86 21.43
CA TRP A 80 14.94 -1.97 21.05
C TRP A 80 15.73 -3.17 20.48
N ARG A 81 16.86 -2.94 19.78
CA ARG A 81 17.77 -4.01 19.36
C ARG A 81 18.54 -4.62 20.54
N ALA A 82 18.96 -3.78 21.51
CA ALA A 82 19.65 -4.23 22.71
C ALA A 82 18.74 -5.06 23.63
N GLN A 83 17.45 -4.73 23.73
CA GLN A 83 16.51 -5.40 24.63
C GLN A 83 15.62 -6.46 23.94
N GLY A 84 15.45 -6.36 22.62
CA GLY A 84 14.52 -7.17 21.83
C GLY A 84 15.09 -8.48 21.31
N ARG A 85 16.39 -8.56 20.98
CA ARG A 85 16.98 -9.79 20.38
C ARG A 85 16.89 -11.00 21.31
N GLU A 86 17.17 -10.84 22.62
CA GLU A 86 17.06 -11.95 23.59
C GLU A 86 15.63 -12.33 23.95
N ARG A 87 14.71 -11.35 24.02
CA ARG A 87 13.30 -11.60 24.37
C ARG A 87 12.46 -12.13 23.21
N TYR A 88 12.77 -11.72 21.98
CA TYR A 88 12.06 -12.14 20.77
C TYR A 88 12.41 -13.58 20.37
N GLN A 89 13.70 -13.95 20.42
CA GLN A 89 14.15 -15.33 20.16
C GLN A 89 13.58 -16.31 21.21
N LYS A 90 13.60 -15.96 22.50
CA LYS A 90 13.00 -16.78 23.56
C LYS A 90 11.46 -16.89 23.47
N ARG A 91 10.77 -15.88 22.91
CA ARG A 91 9.30 -15.91 22.73
C ARG A 91 8.83 -16.63 21.47
N ILE A 92 9.63 -16.67 20.41
CA ILE A 92 9.31 -17.43 19.18
C ILE A 92 9.64 -18.91 19.38
N ALA A 93 10.76 -19.24 20.00
CA ALA A 93 11.13 -20.63 20.31
C ALA A 93 10.17 -21.33 21.29
N ALA A 94 9.44 -20.56 22.12
CA ALA A 94 8.50 -21.07 23.12
C ALA A 94 7.01 -21.05 22.70
N ARG A 95 6.66 -20.59 21.49
CA ARG A 95 5.26 -20.52 21.05
C ARG A 95 4.84 -21.79 20.30
N SER A 96 3.81 -22.46 20.81
CA SER A 96 3.19 -23.60 20.11
C SER A 96 2.48 -23.14 18.82
N ALA A 97 2.32 -24.05 17.85
CA ALA A 97 1.64 -23.78 16.57
C ALA A 97 0.24 -23.16 16.74
N VAL A 98 -0.45 -23.50 17.84
CA VAL A 98 -1.78 -22.97 18.19
C VAL A 98 -1.71 -21.50 18.66
N GLN A 99 -0.69 -21.12 19.42
CA GLN A 99 -0.50 -19.73 19.86
C GLN A 99 -0.10 -18.80 18.71
N VAL A 100 0.68 -19.30 17.74
CA VAL A 100 1.01 -18.56 16.52
C VAL A 100 -0.24 -18.36 15.65
N ALA A 101 -1.10 -19.38 15.54
CA ALA A 101 -2.36 -19.28 14.79
C ALA A 101 -3.32 -18.25 15.40
N ASN A 102 -3.50 -18.22 16.73
CA ASN A 102 -4.37 -17.25 17.40
C ASN A 102 -3.79 -15.83 17.40
N ALA A 103 -2.47 -15.68 17.54
CA ALA A 103 -1.81 -14.38 17.40
C ALA A 103 -1.96 -13.82 15.98
N ARG A 104 -1.90 -14.68 14.95
CA ARG A 104 -2.14 -14.27 13.56
C ARG A 104 -3.60 -13.90 13.31
N ARG A 105 -4.56 -14.63 13.87
CA ARG A 105 -5.99 -14.29 13.76
C ARG A 105 -6.31 -12.97 14.45
N THR A 106 -5.76 -12.73 15.63
CA THR A 106 -5.95 -11.47 16.36
C THR A 106 -5.25 -10.30 15.67
N SER A 107 -4.07 -10.48 15.10
CA SER A 107 -3.41 -9.43 14.31
C SER A 107 -4.14 -9.13 13.00
N LEU A 108 -4.68 -10.16 12.32
CA LEU A 108 -5.52 -9.97 11.13
C LEU A 108 -6.82 -9.24 11.47
N GLY A 109 -7.48 -9.62 12.57
CA GLY A 109 -8.70 -8.96 13.04
C GLY A 109 -8.44 -7.49 13.44
N ALA A 110 -7.37 -7.23 14.17
CA ALA A 110 -6.96 -5.87 14.51
C ALA A 110 -6.60 -5.03 13.27
N GLY A 111 -5.92 -5.63 12.28
CA GLY A 111 -5.61 -4.99 11.00
C GLY A 111 -6.86 -4.65 10.18
N LEU A 112 -7.84 -5.55 10.12
CA LEU A 112 -9.10 -5.31 9.41
C LEU A 112 -9.92 -4.20 10.07
N LEU A 113 -10.00 -4.21 11.41
CA LEU A 113 -10.71 -3.19 12.18
C LEU A 113 -10.06 -1.82 12.02
N LEU A 114 -8.71 -1.77 12.07
CA LEU A 114 -7.96 -0.55 11.77
C LEU A 114 -8.32 -0.03 10.37
N LEU A 115 -8.33 -0.90 9.35
CA LEU A 115 -8.63 -0.51 7.96
C LEU A 115 -10.05 0.04 7.78
N LEU A 116 -11.05 -0.49 8.51
CA LEU A 116 -12.42 0.03 8.49
C LEU A 116 -12.54 1.41 9.16
N VAL A 117 -11.81 1.65 10.25
CA VAL A 117 -11.91 2.90 11.02
C VAL A 117 -11.04 4.02 10.43
N LEU A 118 -9.99 3.65 9.70
CA LEU A 118 -9.02 4.55 9.05
C LEU A 118 -9.67 5.67 8.21
N PRO A 119 -10.59 5.41 7.27
CA PRO A 119 -11.19 6.48 6.45
C PRO A 119 -12.04 7.47 7.24
N PHE A 120 -12.56 7.11 8.42
CA PHE A 120 -13.34 8.02 9.28
C PHE A 120 -12.47 9.00 10.07
N ILE A 121 -11.21 8.63 10.31
CA ILE A 121 -10.23 9.46 11.02
C ILE A 121 -9.47 10.35 10.03
N LEU A 122 -9.29 9.87 8.79
CA LEU A 122 -8.59 10.57 7.73
C LEU A 122 -9.49 11.64 7.09
N GLY A 123 -8.93 12.81 6.80
CA GLY A 123 -9.60 13.83 6.00
C GLY A 123 -9.72 13.42 4.53
N THR A 124 -10.60 14.10 3.78
CA THR A 124 -10.97 13.76 2.38
C THR A 124 -9.79 13.43 1.47
N TYR A 125 -8.73 14.25 1.50
CA TYR A 125 -7.54 14.04 0.68
C TYR A 125 -6.84 12.70 0.97
N LEU A 126 -6.67 12.35 2.25
CA LEU A 126 -5.98 11.11 2.61
C LEU A 126 -6.87 9.89 2.37
N THR A 127 -8.19 10.03 2.49
CA THR A 127 -9.14 8.99 2.10
C THR A 127 -9.04 8.69 0.61
N GLU A 128 -9.00 9.70 -0.26
CA GLU A 128 -8.81 9.50 -1.71
C GLU A 128 -7.45 8.83 -2.03
N VAL A 129 -6.38 9.21 -1.32
CA VAL A 129 -5.07 8.57 -1.50
C VAL A 129 -5.14 7.09 -1.08
N VAL A 130 -5.77 6.79 0.06
CA VAL A 130 -5.93 5.42 0.54
C VAL A 130 -6.80 4.60 -0.40
N ASP A 131 -7.87 5.17 -0.96
CA ASP A 131 -8.73 4.50 -1.94
C ASP A 131 -7.95 4.14 -3.20
N ASN A 132 -7.14 5.07 -3.73
CA ASN A 132 -6.27 4.82 -4.88
C ASN A 132 -5.20 3.76 -4.59
N VAL A 133 -4.57 3.82 -3.41
CA VAL A 133 -3.59 2.80 -3.00
C VAL A 133 -4.27 1.44 -2.86
N GLY A 134 -5.44 1.39 -2.22
CA GLY A 134 -6.23 0.17 -2.06
C GLY A 134 -6.63 -0.43 -3.40
N LEU A 135 -7.05 0.41 -4.34
CA LEU A 135 -7.31 0.04 -5.73
C LEU A 135 -6.07 -0.60 -6.34
N TYR A 136 -4.91 0.05 -6.33
CA TYR A 136 -3.67 -0.52 -6.90
C TYR A 136 -3.20 -1.79 -6.19
N VAL A 137 -3.43 -1.93 -4.89
CA VAL A 137 -3.16 -3.17 -4.15
C VAL A 137 -4.07 -4.30 -4.64
N LEU A 138 -5.37 -4.06 -4.79
CA LEU A 138 -6.30 -5.03 -5.36
C LEU A 138 -5.91 -5.39 -6.80
N MET A 139 -5.49 -4.40 -7.58
CA MET A 139 -4.99 -4.61 -8.94
C MET A 139 -3.75 -5.53 -8.95
N GLY A 140 -2.78 -5.25 -8.08
CA GLY A 140 -1.56 -6.06 -7.95
C GLY A 140 -1.84 -7.47 -7.44
N LEU A 141 -2.80 -7.64 -6.52
CA LEU A 141 -3.23 -8.95 -6.06
C LEU A 141 -3.89 -9.75 -7.19
N GLY A 142 -4.73 -9.12 -8.01
CA GLY A 142 -5.31 -9.74 -9.21
C GLY A 142 -4.22 -10.22 -10.16
N LEU A 143 -3.24 -9.37 -10.47
CA LEU A 143 -2.10 -9.73 -11.30
C LEU A 143 -1.27 -10.89 -10.70
N ASN A 144 -1.01 -10.87 -9.39
CA ASN A 144 -0.26 -11.93 -8.71
C ASN A 144 -0.99 -13.27 -8.76
N ILE A 145 -2.33 -13.28 -8.74
CA ILE A 145 -3.11 -14.50 -8.92
C ILE A 145 -2.92 -15.04 -10.35
N VAL A 146 -3.04 -14.19 -11.37
CA VAL A 146 -2.92 -14.63 -12.77
C VAL A 146 -1.50 -15.10 -13.07
N VAL A 147 -0.49 -14.28 -12.82
CA VAL A 147 0.90 -14.62 -13.12
C VAL A 147 1.39 -15.75 -12.20
N GLY A 148 1.03 -15.71 -10.91
CA GLY A 148 1.51 -16.67 -9.91
C GLY A 148 0.90 -18.06 -10.04
N PHE A 149 -0.39 -18.19 -10.38
CA PHE A 149 -1.06 -19.50 -10.51
C PHE A 149 -1.16 -19.99 -11.96
N ALA A 150 -1.35 -19.11 -12.94
CA ALA A 150 -1.45 -19.52 -14.34
C ALA A 150 -0.08 -19.60 -15.03
N GLY A 151 0.96 -18.95 -14.49
CA GLY A 151 2.32 -18.98 -15.03
C GLY A 151 2.48 -18.25 -16.37
N LEU A 152 1.49 -17.41 -16.73
CA LEU A 152 1.41 -16.71 -18.00
C LEU A 152 1.42 -15.20 -17.75
N LEU A 153 2.19 -14.45 -18.54
CA LEU A 153 2.22 -12.99 -18.49
C LEU A 153 0.94 -12.46 -19.15
N ASP A 154 -0.06 -12.12 -18.35
CA ASP A 154 -1.30 -11.49 -18.81
C ASP A 154 -1.25 -9.98 -18.57
N LEU A 155 -1.12 -9.21 -19.66
CA LEU A 155 -1.17 -7.74 -19.65
C LEU A 155 -2.59 -7.19 -19.84
N GLY A 156 -3.56 -8.06 -20.16
CA GLY A 156 -4.96 -7.71 -20.45
C GLY A 156 -5.82 -7.60 -19.19
N TYR A 157 -5.25 -7.88 -18.02
CA TYR A 157 -5.91 -7.81 -16.72
C TYR A 157 -6.63 -6.45 -16.46
N VAL A 158 -6.06 -5.34 -16.96
CA VAL A 158 -6.65 -3.98 -16.84
C VAL A 158 -8.00 -3.88 -17.55
N ALA A 159 -8.23 -4.65 -18.63
CA ALA A 159 -9.50 -4.66 -19.34
C ALA A 159 -10.64 -5.23 -18.47
N PHE A 160 -10.37 -6.30 -17.72
CA PHE A 160 -11.37 -6.90 -16.82
C PHE A 160 -11.71 -5.95 -15.66
N PHE A 161 -10.70 -5.26 -15.13
CA PHE A 161 -10.89 -4.20 -14.16
C PHE A 161 -11.75 -3.06 -14.71
N ALA A 162 -11.47 -2.58 -15.93
CA ALA A 162 -12.21 -1.50 -16.57
C ALA A 162 -13.69 -1.86 -16.81
N ILE A 163 -13.97 -3.09 -17.26
CA ILE A 163 -15.34 -3.59 -17.45
C ILE A 163 -16.12 -3.56 -16.14
N GLY A 164 -15.53 -4.04 -15.05
CA GLY A 164 -16.17 -4.04 -13.73
C GLY A 164 -16.40 -2.62 -13.19
N ALA A 165 -15.40 -1.75 -13.32
CA ALA A 165 -15.51 -0.35 -12.89
C ALA A 165 -16.57 0.42 -13.69
N TYR A 166 -16.62 0.22 -15.01
CA TYR A 166 -17.62 0.84 -15.88
C TYR A 166 -19.05 0.35 -15.55
N MET A 167 -19.21 -0.97 -15.35
CA MET A 167 -20.51 -1.55 -14.94
C MET A 167 -20.95 -0.99 -13.57
N MET A 168 -20.01 -0.85 -12.64
CA MET A 168 -20.31 -0.25 -11.34
C MET A 168 -20.76 1.20 -11.48
N GLY A 169 -20.08 1.99 -12.32
CA GLY A 169 -20.45 3.37 -12.61
C GLY A 169 -21.83 3.50 -13.22
N ILE A 170 -22.17 2.68 -14.22
CA ILE A 170 -23.47 2.80 -14.91
C ILE A 170 -24.65 2.32 -14.05
N LEU A 171 -24.44 1.32 -13.20
CA LEU A 171 -25.49 0.78 -12.32
C LEU A 171 -25.76 1.70 -11.12
N THR A 172 -24.72 2.33 -10.58
CA THR A 172 -24.85 3.22 -9.41
C THR A 172 -25.14 4.68 -9.78
N SER A 173 -24.93 5.08 -11.04
CA SER A 173 -25.25 6.41 -11.52
C SER A 173 -26.76 6.67 -11.54
N GLN A 174 -27.15 7.89 -11.13
CA GLN A 174 -28.53 8.38 -11.05
C GLN A 174 -28.90 9.32 -12.20
N GLY A 175 -27.99 9.60 -13.14
CA GLY A 175 -28.25 10.47 -14.30
C GLY A 175 -28.94 9.75 -15.46
N ASP A 176 -29.22 10.48 -16.55
CA ASP A 176 -29.91 9.96 -17.75
C ASP A 176 -29.22 8.77 -18.44
N LEU A 177 -27.91 8.60 -18.21
CA LEU A 177 -27.10 7.48 -18.69
C LEU A 177 -27.03 6.29 -17.70
N GLY A 178 -27.58 6.44 -16.49
CA GLY A 178 -27.55 5.43 -15.43
C GLY A 178 -28.81 4.56 -15.43
N VAL A 179 -28.65 3.27 -15.09
CA VAL A 179 -29.74 2.27 -15.20
C VAL A 179 -30.70 2.32 -13.99
N GLY A 180 -30.55 3.29 -13.07
CA GLY A 180 -31.52 3.54 -12.00
C GLY A 180 -30.95 3.65 -10.58
N GLY A 181 -29.69 4.06 -10.41
CA GLY A 181 -29.13 4.36 -9.08
C GLY A 181 -29.18 3.18 -8.11
N ILE A 182 -28.87 1.98 -8.60
CA ILE A 182 -28.93 0.75 -7.81
C ILE A 182 -27.94 0.85 -6.64
N SER A 183 -28.36 0.36 -5.47
CA SER A 183 -27.49 0.27 -4.28
C SER A 183 -26.18 -0.45 -4.60
N PHE A 184 -25.07 0.08 -4.06
CA PHE A 184 -23.72 -0.51 -4.15
C PHE A 184 -23.72 -2.03 -3.94
N TRP A 185 -24.46 -2.49 -2.92
CA TRP A 185 -24.49 -3.90 -2.53
C TRP A 185 -25.18 -4.80 -3.55
N LEU A 186 -26.14 -4.28 -4.32
CA LEU A 186 -26.84 -5.02 -5.36
C LEU A 186 -26.11 -4.91 -6.70
N ALA A 187 -25.46 -3.78 -6.96
CA ALA A 187 -24.61 -3.59 -8.14
C ALA A 187 -23.38 -4.50 -8.11
N LEU A 188 -22.78 -4.72 -6.92
CA LEU A 188 -21.58 -5.55 -6.75
C LEU A 188 -21.70 -6.96 -7.36
N PRO A 189 -22.68 -7.81 -6.99
CA PRO A 189 -22.80 -9.15 -7.57
C PRO A 189 -23.07 -9.11 -9.08
N ILE A 190 -23.79 -8.11 -9.58
CA ILE A 190 -24.02 -7.93 -11.02
C ILE A 190 -22.71 -7.63 -11.73
N CYS A 191 -21.89 -6.72 -11.18
CA CYS A 191 -20.56 -6.40 -11.72
C CYS A 191 -19.65 -7.62 -11.75
N VAL A 192 -19.63 -8.42 -10.67
CA VAL A 192 -18.87 -9.67 -10.60
C VAL A 192 -19.34 -10.65 -11.68
N ALA A 193 -20.66 -10.80 -11.85
CA ALA A 193 -21.22 -11.69 -12.86
C ALA A 193 -20.84 -11.23 -14.29
N THR A 194 -20.99 -9.95 -14.59
CA THR A 194 -20.63 -9.40 -15.92
C THR A 194 -19.14 -9.48 -16.19
N SER A 195 -18.28 -9.16 -15.22
CA SER A 195 -16.82 -9.30 -15.37
C SER A 195 -16.41 -10.75 -15.54
N THR A 196 -17.08 -11.69 -14.86
CA THR A 196 -16.85 -13.13 -15.01
C THR A 196 -17.24 -13.61 -16.41
N ILE A 197 -18.41 -13.19 -16.91
CA ILE A 197 -18.88 -13.53 -18.26
C ILE A 197 -17.93 -12.98 -19.31
N ALA A 198 -17.54 -11.71 -19.20
CA ALA A 198 -16.57 -11.10 -20.09
C ALA A 198 -15.20 -11.81 -20.01
N GLY A 199 -14.76 -12.17 -18.81
CA GLY A 199 -13.56 -12.97 -18.56
C GLY A 199 -13.59 -14.34 -19.23
N ILE A 200 -14.73 -15.04 -19.20
CA ILE A 200 -14.89 -16.34 -19.89
C ILE A 200 -14.86 -16.14 -21.40
N ILE A 201 -15.60 -15.16 -21.93
CA ILE A 201 -15.68 -14.89 -23.37
C ILE A 201 -14.29 -14.53 -23.93
N LEU A 202 -13.57 -13.63 -23.26
CA LEU A 202 -12.24 -13.17 -23.68
C LEU A 202 -11.13 -14.17 -23.32
N GLY A 203 -11.27 -14.93 -22.24
CA GLY A 203 -10.31 -15.93 -21.80
C GLY A 203 -10.32 -17.20 -22.64
N THR A 204 -11.48 -17.60 -23.18
CA THR A 204 -11.62 -18.79 -24.04
C THR A 204 -10.69 -18.78 -25.27
N PRO A 205 -10.57 -17.69 -26.06
CA PRO A 205 -9.62 -17.66 -27.17
C PRO A 205 -8.16 -17.60 -26.70
N VAL A 206 -7.89 -16.92 -25.58
CA VAL A 206 -6.56 -16.73 -24.98
C VAL A 206 -5.96 -18.06 -24.54
N LEU A 207 -6.75 -18.98 -23.98
CA LEU A 207 -6.29 -20.33 -23.58
C LEU A 207 -5.78 -21.20 -24.75
N ARG A 208 -6.12 -20.86 -26.00
CA ARG A 208 -5.63 -21.57 -27.19
C ARG A 208 -4.25 -21.08 -27.65
N MET A 209 -3.78 -19.96 -27.11
CA MET A 209 -2.50 -19.34 -27.42
C MET A 209 -1.45 -19.75 -26.38
N ARG A 210 -0.20 -19.99 -26.79
CA ARG A 210 0.89 -20.39 -25.88
C ARG A 210 2.03 -19.39 -25.94
N GLY A 211 2.65 -19.15 -24.78
CA GLY A 211 3.88 -18.37 -24.64
C GLY A 211 3.76 -16.96 -25.21
N ASP A 212 4.57 -16.65 -26.22
CA ASP A 212 4.73 -15.29 -26.75
C ASP A 212 3.46 -14.75 -27.45
N TYR A 213 2.68 -15.63 -28.08
CA TYR A 213 1.43 -15.24 -28.73
C TYR A 213 0.37 -14.77 -27.73
N LEU A 214 0.42 -15.30 -26.50
CA LEU A 214 -0.46 -14.88 -25.42
C LEU A 214 -0.14 -13.47 -24.93
N ALA A 215 1.16 -13.18 -24.75
CA ALA A 215 1.63 -11.88 -24.32
C ALA A 215 1.30 -10.78 -25.36
N ILE A 216 1.43 -11.08 -26.65
CA ILE A 216 1.08 -10.15 -27.73
C ILE A 216 -0.42 -9.83 -27.74
N VAL A 217 -1.27 -10.85 -27.64
CA VAL A 217 -2.73 -10.65 -27.66
C VAL A 217 -3.20 -9.87 -26.43
N THR A 218 -2.65 -10.15 -25.26
CA THR A 218 -3.00 -9.43 -24.02
C THR A 218 -2.50 -7.99 -24.01
N LEU A 219 -1.35 -7.70 -24.64
CA LEU A 219 -0.90 -6.33 -24.92
C LEU A 219 -1.87 -5.61 -25.86
N GLY A 220 -2.30 -6.28 -26.94
CA GLY A 220 -3.30 -5.73 -27.86
C GLY A 220 -4.61 -5.35 -27.16
N PHE A 221 -5.10 -6.18 -26.23
CA PHE A 221 -6.25 -5.85 -25.40
C PHE A 221 -6.00 -4.62 -24.51
N GLY A 222 -4.82 -4.51 -23.91
CA GLY A 222 -4.43 -3.34 -23.12
C GLY A 222 -4.42 -2.04 -23.93
N GLU A 223 -3.95 -2.10 -25.18
CA GLU A 223 -3.95 -0.95 -26.08
C GLU A 223 -5.36 -0.56 -26.55
N ILE A 224 -6.25 -1.53 -26.82
CA ILE A 224 -7.66 -1.27 -27.19
C ILE A 224 -8.41 -0.52 -26.09
N ILE A 225 -8.14 -0.82 -24.81
CA ILE A 225 -8.81 -0.16 -23.68
C ILE A 225 -8.25 1.25 -23.44
N ARG A 226 -7.02 1.52 -23.89
CA ARG A 226 -6.35 2.81 -23.70
C ARG A 226 -6.79 3.86 -24.73
N VAL A 227 -7.10 3.44 -25.95
CA VAL A 227 -7.56 4.29 -27.07
C VAL A 227 -9.05 4.61 -26.93
#